data_AF-A0A2V6LDN9-F1
#
_entry.id   AF-A0A2V6LDN9-F1
#
_cell.length_a   1.000
_cell.length_b   1.000
_cell.length_c   1.000
_cell.angle_alpha   90.00
_cell.angle_beta   90.00
_cell.angle_gamma   90.00
#
_symmetry.space_group_name_H-M   'P 1'
#
loop_
_entity.id
_entity.type
_entity.pdbx_description
1 polymer ?
#
loop_
_entity_poly.entity_id
_entity_poly.type
_entity_poly.pdbx_seq_one_letter_code
_entity_poly.pdbx_strand_id
1 'polypeptide(L)'
;MAQAIDPPPDGGYPNQNTAEGEDALFNLTTGFSNTAIGYRALYGNTTGLINTGIGFQTLFANTTGAANTANGYEALYSNTTGSSNTATGVSALLSNTTGNDNTAGGVSALLSNTTGAENTAIGTSALVFNTTGENNTANGVNALQQYNRRKQHG
;
A
#
# COMPACT_ATOMS: atom_id res chain seq x y z
N MET A 1 0.51 -0.84 -38.30
CA MET A 1 1.85 -1.34 -37.91
C MET A 1 1.94 -1.14 -36.41
N ALA A 2 2.02 -2.20 -35.62
CA ALA A 2 2.28 -2.07 -34.19
C ALA A 2 3.74 -1.60 -34.04
N GLN A 3 3.94 -0.41 -33.45
CA GLN A 3 5.28 0.05 -33.11
C GLN A 3 5.82 -0.89 -32.03
N ALA A 4 6.95 -1.55 -32.29
CA ALA A 4 7.71 -2.20 -31.24
C ALA A 4 8.18 -1.11 -30.28
N ILE A 5 7.78 -1.24 -29.01
CA ILE A 5 8.31 -0.43 -27.91
C ILE A 5 9.67 -1.01 -27.55
N ASP A 6 10.67 -0.12 -27.43
CA ASP A 6 12.05 -0.44 -27.05
C ASP A 6 12.36 0.28 -25.73
N PRO A 7 12.74 -0.43 -24.66
CA PRO A 7 12.88 -1.89 -24.57
C PRO A 7 11.54 -2.62 -24.73
N PRO A 8 11.56 -3.89 -25.18
CA PRO A 8 10.34 -4.71 -25.27
C PRO A 8 9.70 -4.83 -23.87
N PRO A 9 8.36 -4.96 -23.79
CA PRO A 9 7.70 -5.36 -22.56
C PRO A 9 8.37 -6.60 -22.03
N ASP A 10 8.63 -6.63 -20.73
CA ASP A 10 9.10 -7.87 -20.13
C ASP A 10 8.01 -8.94 -20.32
N GLY A 11 8.45 -10.15 -20.67
CA GLY A 11 7.49 -11.23 -20.94
C GLY A 11 6.61 -11.52 -19.72
N GLY A 12 5.51 -12.25 -19.92
CA GLY A 12 4.61 -12.59 -18.81
C GLY A 12 5.32 -13.29 -17.66
N TYR A 13 5.11 -12.81 -16.44
CA TYR A 13 5.67 -13.42 -15.22
C TYR A 13 4.85 -14.65 -14.81
N PRO A 14 5.49 -15.68 -14.22
CA PRO A 14 4.79 -16.86 -13.71
C PRO A 14 3.63 -16.50 -12.76
N ASN A 15 2.64 -17.40 -12.64
CA ASN A 15 1.51 -17.26 -11.71
C ASN A 15 0.71 -15.95 -11.87
N GLN A 16 0.51 -15.50 -13.12
CA GLN A 16 -0.29 -14.32 -13.45
C GLN A 16 0.23 -13.02 -12.78
N ASN A 17 1.53 -12.93 -12.52
CA ASN A 17 2.13 -11.71 -12.02
C ASN A 17 2.46 -10.73 -13.16
N THR A 18 2.59 -9.45 -12.83
CA THR A 18 3.09 -8.39 -13.70
C THR A 18 4.07 -7.58 -12.88
N ALA A 19 5.30 -7.41 -13.35
CA ALA A 19 6.32 -6.60 -12.71
C ALA A 19 6.96 -5.72 -13.76
N GLU A 20 6.80 -4.41 -13.67
CA GLU A 20 7.33 -3.45 -14.65
C GLU A 20 8.11 -2.37 -13.89
N GLY A 21 9.42 -2.32 -14.11
CA GLY A 21 10.35 -1.42 -13.41
C GLY A 21 11.47 -2.14 -12.69
N GLU A 22 12.57 -1.42 -12.42
CA GLU A 22 13.72 -1.99 -11.72
C GLU A 22 13.32 -2.51 -10.34
N ASP A 23 13.74 -3.75 -10.03
CA ASP A 23 13.49 -4.46 -8.78
C ASP A 23 11.99 -4.67 -8.42
N ALA A 24 11.06 -4.54 -9.36
CA ALA A 24 9.65 -4.89 -9.12
C ALA A 24 9.49 -6.40 -8.87
N LEU A 25 8.74 -6.78 -7.82
CA LEU A 25 8.55 -8.20 -7.38
C LEU A 25 9.85 -9.01 -7.16
N PHE A 26 10.97 -8.36 -6.89
CA PHE A 26 12.29 -9.01 -6.84
C PHE A 26 12.37 -10.24 -5.91
N ASN A 27 11.73 -10.20 -4.73
CA ASN A 27 11.78 -11.30 -3.76
C ASN A 27 10.63 -12.32 -3.88
N LEU A 28 9.84 -12.29 -4.96
CA LEU A 28 8.68 -13.18 -5.12
C LEU A 28 9.10 -14.64 -5.24
N THR A 29 8.50 -15.52 -4.42
CA THR A 29 8.77 -16.96 -4.44
C THR A 29 7.56 -17.76 -4.94
N THR A 30 6.42 -17.68 -4.26
CA THR A 30 5.20 -18.47 -4.59
C THR A 30 3.92 -17.65 -4.70
N GLY A 31 3.98 -16.33 -4.51
CA GLY A 31 2.82 -15.46 -4.68
C GLY A 31 2.29 -15.43 -6.12
N PHE A 32 1.00 -15.14 -6.26
CA PHE A 32 0.31 -15.14 -7.55
C PHE A 32 -0.62 -13.94 -7.70
N SER A 33 -0.90 -13.58 -8.95
CA SER A 33 -1.79 -12.48 -9.33
C SER A 33 -1.40 -11.11 -8.76
N ASN A 34 -0.11 -10.83 -8.61
CA ASN A 34 0.36 -9.51 -8.19
C ASN A 34 0.67 -8.62 -9.40
N THR A 35 0.33 -7.33 -9.31
CA THR A 35 0.73 -6.29 -10.28
C THR A 35 1.64 -5.29 -9.58
N ALA A 36 2.88 -5.16 -10.05
CA ALA A 36 3.88 -4.23 -9.54
C ALA A 36 4.38 -3.34 -10.67
N ILE A 37 4.10 -2.04 -10.64
CA ILE A 37 4.51 -1.10 -11.68
C ILE A 37 5.23 0.07 -11.01
N GLY A 38 6.54 0.17 -11.20
CA GLY A 38 7.40 1.21 -10.63
C GLY A 38 8.64 0.64 -9.95
N TYR A 39 9.63 1.52 -9.75
CA TYR A 39 10.87 1.18 -9.05
C TYR A 39 10.58 0.57 -7.67
N ARG A 40 11.03 -0.68 -7.47
CA ARG A 40 10.85 -1.44 -6.22
C ARG A 40 9.41 -1.57 -5.73
N ALA A 41 8.43 -1.53 -6.64
CA ALA A 41 7.06 -1.88 -6.30
C ALA A 41 6.98 -3.36 -5.88
N LEU A 42 6.35 -3.65 -4.73
CA LEU A 42 6.23 -5.00 -4.17
C LEU A 42 7.58 -5.73 -4.00
N TYR A 43 8.68 -5.01 -3.82
CA TYR A 43 10.04 -5.55 -3.74
C TYR A 43 10.18 -6.70 -2.73
N GLY A 44 9.63 -6.55 -1.53
CA GLY A 44 9.72 -7.52 -0.44
C GLY A 44 8.75 -8.70 -0.54
N ASN A 45 7.83 -8.71 -1.51
CA ASN A 45 6.74 -9.68 -1.55
C ASN A 45 7.28 -11.09 -1.78
N THR A 46 7.04 -12.01 -0.85
CA THR A 46 7.53 -13.40 -0.96
C THR A 46 6.40 -14.34 -1.38
N THR A 47 5.35 -14.43 -0.56
CA THR A 47 4.21 -15.34 -0.80
C THR A 47 2.87 -14.60 -0.87
N GLY A 48 2.86 -13.27 -0.70
CA GLY A 48 1.65 -12.46 -0.81
C GLY A 48 1.02 -12.53 -2.20
N LEU A 49 -0.30 -12.42 -2.23
CA LEU A 49 -1.12 -12.69 -3.41
C LEU A 49 -2.16 -11.59 -3.63
N ILE A 50 -2.51 -11.37 -4.90
CA ILE A 50 -3.55 -10.42 -5.30
C ILE A 50 -3.22 -8.98 -4.82
N ASN A 51 -1.95 -8.60 -4.84
CA ASN A 51 -1.55 -7.23 -4.53
C ASN A 51 -1.39 -6.40 -5.81
N THR A 52 -1.84 -5.15 -5.79
CA THR A 52 -1.57 -4.17 -6.85
C THR A 52 -0.77 -3.01 -6.26
N GLY A 53 0.45 -2.81 -6.72
CA GLY A 53 1.31 -1.68 -6.38
C GLY A 53 1.69 -0.89 -7.63
N ILE A 54 1.26 0.36 -7.72
CA ILE A 54 1.57 1.25 -8.85
C ILE A 54 2.19 2.54 -8.29
N GLY A 55 3.48 2.74 -8.54
CA GLY A 55 4.26 3.88 -8.07
C GLY A 55 5.62 3.49 -7.51
N PHE A 56 6.44 4.49 -7.23
CA PHE A 56 7.74 4.28 -6.59
C PHE A 56 7.56 3.69 -5.19
N GLN A 57 8.17 2.52 -4.95
CA GLN A 57 8.19 1.83 -3.66
C GLN A 57 6.81 1.58 -3.02
N THR A 58 5.76 1.38 -3.83
CA THR A 58 4.48 0.91 -3.30
C THR A 58 4.61 -0.50 -2.73
N LEU A 59 4.04 -0.77 -1.55
CA LEU A 59 4.08 -2.09 -0.90
C LEU A 59 5.50 -2.66 -0.77
N PHE A 60 6.51 -1.79 -0.60
CA PHE A 60 7.93 -2.16 -0.63
C PHE A 60 8.28 -3.30 0.34
N ALA A 61 7.78 -3.24 1.57
CA ALA A 61 8.09 -4.20 2.62
C ALA A 61 7.09 -5.38 2.73
N ASN A 62 6.09 -5.47 1.84
CA ASN A 62 5.05 -6.51 1.93
C ASN A 62 5.71 -7.87 1.82
N THR A 63 5.48 -8.81 2.74
CA THR A 63 6.05 -10.16 2.67
C THR A 63 4.97 -11.18 2.32
N THR A 64 3.93 -11.25 3.14
CA THR A 64 2.84 -12.23 3.00
C THR A 64 1.44 -11.60 2.93
N GLY A 65 1.34 -10.27 3.07
CA GLY A 65 0.07 -9.56 2.97
C GLY A 65 -0.60 -9.78 1.60
N ALA A 66 -1.93 -9.87 1.61
CA ALA A 66 -2.72 -10.19 0.43
C ALA A 66 -3.83 -9.17 0.17
N ALA A 67 -4.32 -9.12 -1.07
CA ALA A 67 -5.45 -8.27 -1.46
C ALA A 67 -5.23 -6.77 -1.17
N ASN A 68 -3.99 -6.28 -1.20
CA ASN A 68 -3.71 -4.86 -1.01
C ASN A 68 -3.67 -4.10 -2.35
N THR A 69 -4.21 -2.89 -2.38
CA THR A 69 -4.08 -1.95 -3.50
C THR A 69 -3.33 -0.71 -3.04
N ALA A 70 -2.19 -0.40 -3.66
CA ALA A 70 -1.36 0.76 -3.38
C ALA A 70 -1.10 1.54 -4.68
N ASN A 71 -1.49 2.80 -4.72
CA ASN A 71 -1.31 3.68 -5.87
C ASN A 71 -0.77 5.04 -5.41
N GLY A 72 0.49 5.34 -5.76
CA GLY A 72 1.19 6.58 -5.38
C GLY A 72 2.56 6.33 -4.77
N TYR A 73 3.40 7.37 -4.75
CA TYR A 73 4.73 7.32 -4.14
C TYR A 73 4.64 6.83 -2.68
N GLU A 74 5.32 5.72 -2.35
CA GLU A 74 5.39 5.10 -1.02
C GLU A 74 4.03 4.75 -0.38
N ALA A 75 2.97 4.54 -1.16
CA ALA A 75 1.71 4.03 -0.63
C ALA A 75 1.91 2.61 -0.06
N LEU A 76 1.45 2.37 1.17
CA LEU A 76 1.64 1.10 1.91
C LEU A 76 3.11 0.63 2.02
N TYR A 77 4.08 1.55 1.99
CA TYR A 77 5.52 1.22 1.97
C TYR A 77 5.95 0.18 3.01
N SER A 78 5.50 0.33 4.27
CA SER A 78 5.95 -0.49 5.40
C SER A 78 5.09 -1.73 5.66
N ASN A 79 4.06 -2.00 4.83
CA ASN A 79 3.14 -3.12 5.04
C ASN A 79 3.95 -4.41 5.04
N THR A 80 3.77 -5.32 6.00
CA THR A 80 4.47 -6.61 6.02
C THR A 80 3.48 -7.76 5.81
N THR A 81 2.47 -7.86 6.68
CA THR A 81 1.48 -8.95 6.63
C THR A 81 0.04 -8.44 6.57
N GLY A 82 -0.18 -7.12 6.67
CA GLY A 82 -1.49 -6.51 6.54
C GLY A 82 -2.14 -6.85 5.20
N SER A 83 -3.45 -7.09 5.22
CA SER A 83 -4.23 -7.55 4.06
C SER A 83 -5.48 -6.69 3.86
N SER A 84 -6.02 -6.73 2.64
CA SER A 84 -7.25 -6.02 2.27
C SER A 84 -7.17 -4.49 2.44
N ASN A 85 -5.98 -3.90 2.37
CA ASN A 85 -5.82 -2.45 2.48
C ASN A 85 -5.88 -1.77 1.10
N THR A 86 -6.53 -0.62 1.02
CA THR A 86 -6.52 0.26 -0.17
C THR A 86 -5.87 1.59 0.18
N ALA A 87 -4.78 1.93 -0.47
CA ALA A 87 -4.04 3.18 -0.29
C ALA A 87 -3.88 3.90 -1.65
N THR A 88 -4.48 5.07 -1.79
CA THR A 88 -4.35 5.91 -2.99
C THR A 88 -3.90 7.30 -2.60
N GLY A 89 -2.70 7.69 -3.00
CA GLY A 89 -2.08 8.98 -2.66
C GLY A 89 -0.64 8.81 -2.18
N VAL A 90 0.11 9.92 -2.24
CA VAL A 90 1.50 9.94 -1.76
C VAL A 90 1.53 9.63 -0.26
N SER A 91 2.29 8.59 0.11
CA SER A 91 2.47 8.12 1.47
C SER A 91 1.18 7.74 2.21
N ALA A 92 0.11 7.39 1.48
CA ALA A 92 -1.10 6.85 2.10
C ALA A 92 -0.79 5.49 2.78
N LEU A 93 -1.20 5.31 4.04
CA LEU A 93 -0.89 4.11 4.84
C LEU A 93 0.60 3.75 4.93
N LEU A 94 1.51 4.73 4.81
CA LEU A 94 2.96 4.49 4.71
C LEU A 94 3.54 3.61 5.83
N SER A 95 3.09 3.78 7.06
CA SER A 95 3.61 3.07 8.24
C SER A 95 2.86 1.78 8.59
N ASN A 96 1.85 1.38 7.81
CA ASN A 96 1.05 0.19 8.13
C ASN A 96 1.98 -1.01 8.15
N THR A 97 1.89 -1.89 9.14
CA THR A 97 2.69 -3.13 9.19
C THR A 97 1.78 -4.34 9.11
N THR A 98 0.82 -4.45 10.02
CA THR A 98 -0.08 -5.61 10.13
C THR A 98 -1.56 -5.24 10.15
N GLY A 99 -1.91 -3.96 10.10
CA GLY A 99 -3.31 -3.52 10.05
C GLY A 99 -4.01 -4.01 8.77
N ASN A 100 -5.27 -4.42 8.92
CA ASN A 100 -6.09 -4.96 7.83
C ASN A 100 -7.28 -4.04 7.53
N ASP A 101 -7.85 -4.21 6.34
CA ASP A 101 -9.14 -3.62 5.98
C ASP A 101 -9.19 -2.09 6.12
N ASN A 102 -8.06 -1.41 5.89
CA ASN A 102 -8.00 0.05 5.90
C ASN A 102 -8.17 0.62 4.49
N THR A 103 -8.92 1.71 4.37
CA THR A 103 -9.04 2.50 3.14
C THR A 103 -8.48 3.91 3.39
N ALA A 104 -7.41 4.27 2.68
CA ALA A 104 -6.77 5.58 2.74
C ALA A 104 -6.73 6.23 1.35
N GLY A 105 -7.47 7.32 1.17
CA GLY A 105 -7.50 8.09 -0.07
C GLY A 105 -7.08 9.53 0.19
N GLY A 106 -5.93 9.95 -0.33
CA GLY A 106 -5.37 11.30 -0.16
C GLY A 106 -3.92 11.27 0.30
N VAL A 107 -3.22 12.39 0.14
CA VAL A 107 -1.82 12.51 0.56
C VAL A 107 -1.72 12.35 2.08
N SER A 108 -0.88 11.41 2.52
CA SER A 108 -0.65 11.09 3.94
C SER A 108 -1.91 10.70 4.73
N ALA A 109 -2.97 10.23 4.07
CA ALA A 109 -4.11 9.63 4.77
C ALA A 109 -3.65 8.37 5.52
N LEU A 110 -3.99 8.24 6.81
CA LEU A 110 -3.54 7.15 7.69
C LEU A 110 -2.01 6.92 7.72
N LEU A 111 -1.20 7.97 7.47
CA LEU A 111 0.28 7.88 7.38
C LEU A 111 0.93 7.04 8.49
N SER A 112 0.54 7.29 9.75
CA SER A 112 1.15 6.67 10.93
C SER A 112 0.47 5.39 11.40
N ASN A 113 -0.53 4.86 10.67
CA ASN A 113 -1.20 3.62 11.06
C ASN A 113 -0.19 2.49 11.09
N THR A 114 -0.12 1.69 12.14
CA THR A 114 0.79 0.55 12.23
C THR A 114 -0.01 -0.76 12.26
N THR A 115 -0.89 -0.90 13.24
CA THR A 115 -1.69 -2.12 13.44
C THR A 115 -3.20 -1.85 13.44
N GLY A 116 -3.64 -0.59 13.39
CA GLY A 116 -5.06 -0.26 13.34
C GLY A 116 -5.74 -0.88 12.13
N ALA A 117 -6.96 -1.36 12.30
CA ALA A 117 -7.75 -2.04 11.28
C ALA A 117 -9.10 -1.37 11.06
N GLU A 118 -9.74 -1.66 9.93
CA GLU A 118 -11.11 -1.23 9.62
C GLU A 118 -11.28 0.30 9.63
N ASN A 119 -10.24 1.06 9.28
CA ASN A 119 -10.31 2.53 9.21
C ASN A 119 -10.55 3.02 7.79
N THR A 120 -11.43 4.02 7.63
CA THR A 120 -11.62 4.75 6.38
C THR A 120 -11.16 6.20 6.56
N ALA A 121 -10.17 6.62 5.77
CA ALA A 121 -9.62 7.97 5.78
C ALA A 121 -9.60 8.54 4.35
N ILE A 122 -10.51 9.45 4.05
CA ILE A 122 -10.61 10.11 2.75
C ILE A 122 -10.35 11.61 2.93
N GLY A 123 -9.27 12.09 2.32
CA GLY A 123 -8.80 13.47 2.43
C GLY A 123 -7.32 13.54 2.82
N THR A 124 -6.65 14.60 2.37
CA THR A 124 -5.25 14.87 2.74
C THR A 124 -5.10 14.92 4.26
N SER A 125 -4.21 14.10 4.80
CA SER A 125 -3.93 13.96 6.24
C SER A 125 -5.15 13.58 7.11
N ALA A 126 -6.19 12.98 6.53
CA ALA A 126 -7.26 12.36 7.30
C ALA A 126 -6.69 11.20 8.15
N LEU A 127 -7.02 11.18 9.45
CA LEU A 127 -6.50 10.19 10.43
C LEU A 127 -4.97 10.03 10.43
N VAL A 128 -4.21 11.06 10.04
CA VAL A 128 -2.75 10.97 9.82
C VAL A 128 -1.98 10.39 11.03
N PHE A 129 -2.43 10.67 12.25
CA PHE A 129 -1.80 10.19 13.49
C PHE A 129 -2.50 8.97 14.12
N ASN A 130 -3.41 8.29 13.41
CA ASN A 130 -3.87 6.98 13.87
C ASN A 130 -2.70 6.00 13.86
N THR A 131 -2.49 5.26 14.95
CA THR A 131 -1.46 4.22 15.03
C THR A 131 -2.11 2.85 15.15
N THR A 132 -2.96 2.69 16.16
CA THR A 132 -3.60 1.41 16.50
C THR A 132 -5.12 1.52 16.61
N GLY A 133 -5.69 2.71 16.40
CA GLY A 133 -7.14 2.89 16.47
C GLY A 133 -7.83 2.11 15.36
N GLU A 134 -9.00 1.57 15.66
CA GLU A 134 -9.79 0.75 14.74
C GLU A 134 -11.16 1.37 14.51
N ASN A 135 -11.84 0.97 13.43
CA ASN A 135 -13.24 1.35 13.18
C ASN A 135 -13.48 2.87 13.10
N ASN A 136 -12.49 3.65 12.64
CA ASN A 136 -12.64 5.10 12.48
C ASN A 136 -13.03 5.45 11.05
N THR A 137 -13.94 6.41 10.89
CA THR A 137 -14.24 7.03 9.59
C THR A 137 -13.92 8.52 9.65
N ALA A 138 -13.01 8.96 8.79
CA ALA A 138 -12.67 10.36 8.59
C ALA A 138 -12.85 10.73 7.11
N ASN A 139 -13.65 11.76 6.86
CA ASN A 139 -13.86 12.32 5.53
C ASN A 139 -13.62 13.83 5.59
N GLY A 140 -12.64 14.30 4.83
CA GLY A 140 -12.22 15.69 4.76
C GLY A 140 -10.72 15.86 5.01
N VAL A 141 -10.18 16.97 4.50
CA VAL A 141 -8.79 17.36 4.74
C VAL A 141 -8.57 17.58 6.25
N ASN A 142 -7.54 16.95 6.81
CA ASN A 142 -7.20 16.95 8.23
C ASN A 142 -8.30 16.37 9.17
N ALA A 143 -9.28 15.64 8.64
CA ALA A 143 -10.34 15.06 9.44
C ALA A 143 -9.76 14.10 10.51
N LEU A 144 -10.21 14.26 11.76
CA LEU A 144 -9.74 13.51 12.94
C LEU A 144 -8.22 13.58 13.22
N GLN A 145 -7.50 14.57 12.67
CA GLN A 145 -6.07 14.75 12.93
C GLN A 145 -5.76 14.92 14.44
N GLN A 146 -6.63 15.55 15.23
CA GLN A 146 -6.35 15.79 16.66
C GLN A 146 -6.93 14.74 17.62
N TYR A 147 -7.85 13.88 17.17
CA TYR A 147 -8.59 13.00 18.07
C TYR A 147 -7.69 11.94 18.72
N ASN A 148 -6.68 11.45 17.99
CA ASN A 148 -5.78 10.39 18.49
C ASN A 148 -4.68 10.88 19.45
N ARG A 149 -4.41 12.20 19.54
CA ARG A 149 -3.47 12.72 20.56
C ARG A 149 -4.05 12.68 21.98
N ARG A 150 -5.37 12.69 22.14
CA ARG A 150 -6.02 12.75 23.47
C ARG A 150 -6.23 11.38 24.12
N LYS A 151 -6.21 10.28 23.36
CA LYS A 151 -6.36 8.92 23.91
C LYS A 151 -5.06 8.26 24.36
N GLN A 152 -3.88 8.80 23.99
CA GLN A 152 -2.57 8.31 24.46
C GLN A 152 -2.08 9.00 25.75
N HIS A 153 -2.88 9.90 26.31
CA HIS A 153 -2.58 10.64 27.55
C HIS A 153 -3.73 10.59 28.57
N GLY A 154 -4.58 9.56 28.52
CA GLY A 154 -5.66 9.32 29.49
C GLY A 154 -5.37 8.14 30.38
#